data_AF-A0A8T7BDM4-F1
#
_entry.id   AF-A0A8T7BDM4-F1
#
_cell.length_a   1.000
_cell.length_b   1.000
_cell.length_c   1.000
_cell.angle_alpha   90.00
_cell.angle_beta   90.00
_cell.angle_gamma   90.00
#
_symmetry.space_group_name_H-M   'P 1'
#
loop_
_entity.id
_entity.type
_entity.pdbx_description
1 polymer ?
#
loop_
_entity_poly.entity_id
_entity_poly.type
_entity_poly.pdbx_seq_one_letter_code
_entity_poly.pdbx_strand_id
1 'polypeptide(L)'
;MKLTDNDNSLWLPMPNSRTRSAARAQPAARILLLAMMILLAPHKAQAAPVSPPVAQYDIDCNDTFACPVTLMPRVSFWVEVFSRWDTNTAVLHDKEHPQRVFSTISRENGCRRERKGDSLSKERKRLQRLLRGTAERIEKGRSLSRAQRKISELFIGLPSSEMRASANRLRCQSGNRDRMLEALKTYKLYRPTILDALESENLNAELQYLPFVESAFNPQALSHMGAAGLWQIMPATGRKLGLIVDERVDQRYDPTYATYAAARYFRNSVDDLTVTALENGATVSSRDLIPFVITSYNYGVRGMQGAIEKVGLDYERLLVEYKSPNFQTAVKNFYASFLAARHVAQNVETFFGIIEPGRSQRIHSFNSVALQRATSIKRLSQELGIDIDVLKQLNPALKNVVWRHQALVPQGYQLRLPYREQGWQAELTAVDAMPAEIEQAGYVWHRVKRGQTACGIAERYRASCRALRKLNRLNRKGTIYAGQRIKVPSRTGGIRVAKSAPVSHSNEGLVSYRVQPGDSACVIANSNNMLCKEFLALNGLRRDSVLRVGQRVTIAAPNAWHTVRPGQTACGIAESYRVRCSALLDANRLSRNSTIVIGQRLRIPGRS
;
A
#
# COMPACT_ATOMS: atom_id res chain seq x y z
N MET A 1 7.26 -9.19 -45.91
CA MET A 1 8.41 -9.31 -46.82
C MET A 1 9.52 -8.45 -46.25
N LYS A 2 10.68 -9.08 -46.03
CA LYS A 2 12.06 -8.57 -45.80
C LYS A 2 12.19 -7.06 -45.52
N LEU A 3 12.66 -6.67 -44.35
CA LEU A 3 14.09 -6.57 -43.98
C LEU A 3 14.89 -5.71 -44.96
N THR A 4 15.31 -4.55 -44.48
CA THR A 4 16.72 -4.13 -44.27
C THR A 4 16.64 -2.65 -43.80
N ASP A 5 16.90 -2.33 -42.53
CA ASP A 5 18.19 -2.25 -41.81
C ASP A 5 19.28 -1.44 -42.53
N ASN A 6 19.59 -0.25 -41.98
CA ASN A 6 20.92 -0.01 -41.39
C ASN A 6 21.00 1.23 -40.47
N ASP A 7 21.58 0.97 -39.28
CA ASP A 7 22.42 1.73 -38.35
C ASP A 7 22.64 3.26 -38.42
N ASN A 8 22.61 3.92 -37.24
CA ASN A 8 23.79 4.53 -36.60
C ASN A 8 23.56 4.98 -35.14
N SER A 9 24.65 5.02 -34.35
CA SER A 9 24.73 5.36 -32.92
C SER A 9 25.31 6.76 -32.67
N LEU A 10 24.80 7.44 -31.61
CA LEU A 10 25.32 8.59 -30.81
C LEU A 10 24.33 9.77 -30.65
N TRP A 11 24.18 10.17 -29.38
CA TRP A 11 23.90 11.48 -28.75
C TRP A 11 23.70 12.74 -29.65
N LEU A 12 22.65 13.52 -29.32
CA LEU A 12 22.20 14.86 -29.77
C LEU A 12 22.61 15.36 -31.19
N PRO A 13 21.67 15.86 -32.03
CA PRO A 13 22.00 16.32 -33.37
C PRO A 13 22.53 17.76 -33.38
N MET A 14 23.65 17.98 -34.08
CA MET A 14 24.06 19.28 -34.62
C MET A 14 23.72 19.34 -36.13
N PRO A 15 23.58 20.53 -36.74
CA PRO A 15 23.06 20.72 -38.10
C PRO A 15 24.15 20.48 -39.17
N ASN A 16 23.75 20.13 -40.40
CA ASN A 16 24.67 20.09 -41.54
C ASN A 16 24.04 20.75 -42.79
N SER A 17 24.59 21.88 -43.21
CA SER A 17 24.45 22.40 -44.57
C SER A 17 25.62 21.89 -45.42
N ARG A 18 25.35 21.52 -46.68
CA ARG A 18 26.37 21.41 -47.72
C ARG A 18 26.01 22.34 -48.87
N THR A 19 26.85 23.33 -49.12
CA THR A 19 27.28 23.72 -50.47
C THR A 19 28.73 24.22 -50.40
N ARG A 20 29.45 24.01 -51.51
CA ARG A 20 30.90 24.16 -51.73
C ARG A 20 31.39 25.61 -51.58
N SER A 21 32.64 25.78 -51.13
CA SER A 21 33.71 26.54 -51.81
C SER A 21 34.91 26.86 -50.88
N ALA A 22 36.09 26.37 -51.29
CA ALA A 22 37.46 26.90 -51.19
C ALA A 22 37.96 27.76 -50.00
N ALA A 23 39.12 27.33 -49.46
CA ALA A 23 40.40 28.08 -49.34
C ALA A 23 41.09 28.14 -47.94
N ARG A 24 42.33 27.60 -47.93
CA ARG A 24 43.60 28.01 -47.26
C ARG A 24 43.81 27.97 -45.72
N ALA A 25 44.74 27.05 -45.36
CA ALA A 25 46.06 27.23 -44.69
C ALA A 25 46.21 27.54 -43.16
N GLN A 26 46.74 26.53 -42.43
CA GLN A 26 47.90 26.50 -41.47
C GLN A 26 47.99 27.43 -40.22
N PRO A 27 48.87 27.16 -39.22
CA PRO A 27 49.18 25.89 -38.51
C PRO A 27 49.46 26.01 -36.97
N ALA A 28 49.70 24.85 -36.35
CA ALA A 28 50.69 24.51 -35.28
C ALA A 28 50.48 24.92 -33.80
N ALA A 29 50.53 23.93 -32.89
CA ALA A 29 51.64 23.72 -31.95
C ALA A 29 51.57 22.36 -31.24
N ARG A 30 52.73 21.74 -31.05
CA ARG A 30 53.04 20.39 -30.56
C ARG A 30 53.02 20.29 -29.04
N ILE A 31 52.65 19.13 -28.45
CA ILE A 31 53.29 18.58 -27.23
C ILE A 31 53.31 17.03 -27.29
N LEU A 32 54.45 16.46 -26.86
CA LEU A 32 54.96 15.09 -26.97
C LEU A 32 54.10 13.97 -26.34
N LEU A 33 54.15 12.80 -26.99
CA LEU A 33 53.80 11.47 -26.45
C LEU A 33 54.90 10.94 -25.53
N LEU A 34 54.54 10.51 -24.31
CA LEU A 34 55.28 9.51 -23.54
C LEU A 34 54.39 8.29 -23.34
N ALA A 35 54.76 7.17 -23.96
CA ALA A 35 54.08 5.89 -23.80
C ALA A 35 54.62 5.18 -22.56
N MET A 36 53.77 4.97 -21.55
CA MET A 36 54.04 4.10 -20.42
C MET A 36 53.07 2.92 -20.47
N MET A 37 53.57 1.77 -20.94
CA MET A 37 52.88 0.49 -20.87
C MET A 37 52.67 0.12 -19.40
N ILE A 38 51.42 0.19 -18.91
CA ILE A 38 51.02 -0.44 -17.66
C ILE A 38 50.53 -1.84 -18.00
N LEU A 39 51.35 -2.83 -17.66
CA LEU A 39 50.98 -4.25 -17.61
C LEU A 39 49.74 -4.42 -16.72
N LEU A 40 48.62 -4.81 -17.34
CA LEU A 40 47.42 -5.29 -16.64
C LEU A 40 47.73 -6.64 -16.00
N ALA A 41 48.26 -6.62 -14.78
CA ALA A 41 48.25 -7.80 -13.92
C ALA A 41 46.79 -8.13 -13.55
N PRO A 42 46.38 -9.42 -13.58
CA PRO A 42 45.05 -9.80 -13.14
C PRO A 42 44.93 -9.44 -11.66
N HIS A 43 43.94 -8.60 -11.31
CA HIS A 43 43.57 -8.36 -9.92
C HIS A 43 43.19 -9.70 -9.28
N LYS A 44 44.15 -10.30 -8.57
CA LYS A 44 43.86 -11.34 -7.58
C LYS A 44 42.88 -10.70 -6.59
N ALA A 45 41.66 -11.23 -6.52
CA ALA A 45 40.70 -10.87 -5.49
C ALA A 45 41.39 -11.02 -4.13
N GLN A 46 41.79 -9.89 -3.56
CA GLN A 46 42.42 -9.86 -2.25
C GLN A 46 41.36 -10.30 -1.24
N ALA A 47 41.64 -11.36 -0.49
CA ALA A 47 40.73 -11.83 0.53
C ALA A 47 40.42 -10.66 1.47
N ALA A 48 39.14 -10.25 1.52
CA ALA A 48 38.72 -9.16 2.37
C ALA A 48 39.18 -9.45 3.81
N PRO A 49 39.81 -8.49 4.51
CA PRO A 49 40.09 -8.65 5.92
C PRO A 49 38.77 -8.95 6.64
N VAL A 50 38.79 -9.87 7.62
CA VAL A 50 37.61 -10.12 8.49
C VAL A 50 37.12 -8.76 8.98
N SER A 51 35.83 -8.49 8.79
CA SER A 51 35.23 -7.19 9.14
C SER A 51 35.51 -6.88 10.61
N PRO A 52 35.67 -5.60 10.99
CA PRO A 52 35.81 -5.23 12.39
C PRO A 52 34.64 -5.80 13.20
N PRO A 53 34.86 -6.21 14.47
CA PRO A 53 33.81 -6.69 15.33
C PRO A 53 32.63 -5.73 15.37
N VAL A 54 31.42 -6.29 15.56
CA VAL A 54 30.22 -5.49 15.84
C VAL A 54 30.44 -4.73 17.15
N ALA A 55 30.24 -3.41 17.12
CA ALA A 55 30.39 -2.57 18.30
C ALA A 55 29.31 -2.89 19.34
N GLN A 56 29.59 -2.56 20.61
CA GLN A 56 28.57 -2.55 21.64
C GLN A 56 27.92 -1.17 21.70
N TYR A 57 26.62 -1.13 21.96
CA TYR A 57 25.83 0.08 21.99
C TYR A 57 25.05 0.11 23.30
N ASP A 58 25.01 1.29 23.91
CA ASP A 58 24.17 1.54 25.07
C ASP A 58 22.74 1.84 24.59
N ILE A 59 21.86 0.85 24.73
CA ILE A 59 20.49 0.94 24.24
C ILE A 59 19.63 1.49 25.38
N ASP A 60 18.77 2.47 25.09
CA ASP A 60 17.84 3.06 26.06
C ASP A 60 16.74 2.06 26.47
N CYS A 61 17.07 1.18 27.40
CA CYS A 61 16.21 0.13 27.90
C CYS A 61 15.41 0.65 29.10
N ASN A 62 14.10 0.43 29.09
CA ASN A 62 13.20 0.94 30.13
C ASN A 62 12.12 -0.08 30.49
N ASP A 63 11.21 0.28 31.39
CA ASP A 63 10.16 -0.61 31.90
C ASP A 63 9.08 -0.97 30.87
N THR A 64 9.07 -0.34 29.69
CA THR A 64 8.21 -0.76 28.59
C THR A 64 8.98 -1.60 27.56
N PHE A 65 10.24 -1.27 27.28
CA PHE A 65 11.06 -1.93 26.27
C PHE A 65 12.23 -2.64 26.94
N ALA A 66 11.97 -3.84 27.45
CA ALA A 66 12.97 -4.68 28.07
C ALA A 66 14.09 -5.03 27.09
N CYS A 67 15.33 -5.06 27.60
CA CYS A 67 16.50 -5.50 26.87
C CYS A 67 17.17 -6.65 27.61
N PRO A 68 16.71 -7.89 27.40
CA PRO A 68 17.37 -9.03 28.01
C PRO A 68 18.84 -9.10 27.57
N VAL A 69 19.74 -9.44 28.49
CA VAL A 69 21.19 -9.41 28.23
C VAL A 69 21.57 -10.33 27.07
N THR A 70 20.93 -11.48 26.94
CA THR A 70 21.18 -12.41 25.82
C THR A 70 20.74 -11.86 24.46
N LEU A 71 19.84 -10.86 24.44
CA LEU A 71 19.37 -10.20 23.23
C LEU A 71 20.34 -9.14 22.72
N MET A 72 21.09 -8.49 23.62
CA MET A 72 21.88 -7.30 23.30
C MET A 72 22.89 -7.47 22.17
N PRO A 73 23.64 -8.58 22.05
CA PRO A 73 24.51 -8.80 20.90
C PRO A 73 23.76 -8.77 19.56
N ARG A 74 22.53 -9.28 19.55
CA ARG A 74 21.65 -9.25 18.37
C ARG A 74 21.19 -7.83 18.07
N VAL A 75 20.85 -7.04 19.08
CA VAL A 75 20.49 -5.62 18.93
C VAL A 75 21.64 -4.85 18.30
N SER A 76 22.86 -4.99 18.84
CA SER A 76 24.07 -4.34 18.30
C SER A 76 24.32 -4.67 16.83
N PHE A 77 24.12 -5.92 16.42
CA PHE A 77 24.22 -6.29 15.01
C PHE A 77 23.21 -5.52 14.15
N TRP A 78 21.97 -5.37 14.60
CA TRP A 78 20.97 -4.63 13.85
C TRP A 78 21.22 -3.13 13.84
N VAL A 79 21.82 -2.56 14.90
CA VAL A 79 22.30 -1.16 14.90
C VAL A 79 23.26 -0.97 13.73
N GLU A 80 24.27 -1.82 13.59
CA GLU A 80 25.24 -1.76 12.48
C GLU A 80 24.58 -1.95 11.10
N VAL A 81 23.56 -2.81 10.99
CA VAL A 81 22.78 -2.98 9.75
C VAL A 81 22.08 -1.69 9.37
N PHE A 82 21.54 -0.95 10.32
CA PHE A 82 20.85 0.32 10.08
C PHE A 82 21.77 1.53 9.99
N SER A 83 23.00 1.49 10.51
CA SER A 83 23.85 2.68 10.63
C SER A 83 25.19 2.61 9.89
N ARG A 84 25.74 1.43 9.65
CA ARG A 84 27.09 1.25 9.08
C ARG A 84 27.10 0.76 7.65
N TRP A 85 26.37 -0.32 7.37
CA TRP A 85 26.41 -0.97 6.07
C TRP A 85 25.28 -0.50 5.17
N ASP A 86 25.59 -0.14 3.92
CA ASP A 86 24.60 0.25 2.91
C ASP A 86 23.95 -0.96 2.22
N THR A 87 22.94 -0.71 1.39
CA THR A 87 22.23 -1.75 0.63
C THR A 87 23.10 -2.50 -0.39
N ASN A 88 24.29 -1.98 -0.72
CA ASN A 88 25.29 -2.62 -1.57
C ASN A 88 26.34 -3.40 -0.77
N THR A 89 26.16 -3.54 0.54
CA THR A 89 27.04 -4.33 1.39
C THR A 89 26.34 -5.64 1.77
N ALA A 90 26.96 -6.76 1.38
CA ALA A 90 26.56 -8.10 1.79
C ALA A 90 27.36 -8.53 3.04
N VAL A 91 26.66 -8.73 4.16
CA VAL A 91 27.24 -9.09 5.45
C VAL A 91 27.04 -10.58 5.69
N LEU A 92 28.12 -11.37 5.70
CA LEU A 92 28.09 -12.80 6.00
C LEU A 92 28.29 -13.02 7.50
N HIS A 93 27.28 -13.58 8.15
CA HIS A 93 27.21 -13.73 9.61
C HIS A 93 26.62 -15.09 10.02
N ASP A 94 26.70 -15.42 11.32
CA ASP A 94 26.00 -16.59 11.87
C ASP A 94 24.51 -16.30 12.06
N LYS A 95 23.61 -17.16 11.54
CA LYS A 95 22.16 -16.93 11.64
C LYS A 95 21.60 -16.94 13.07
N GLU A 96 22.20 -17.70 14.00
CA GLU A 96 21.74 -17.79 15.39
C GLU A 96 22.42 -16.71 16.25
N HIS A 97 23.66 -16.33 15.92
CA HIS A 97 24.44 -15.32 16.64
C HIS A 97 24.93 -14.22 15.69
N PRO A 98 24.04 -13.31 15.27
CA PRO A 98 24.30 -12.44 14.12
C PRO A 98 25.42 -11.41 14.35
N GLN A 99 25.77 -11.09 15.59
CA GLN A 99 26.96 -10.30 15.91
C GLN A 99 28.27 -10.93 15.43
N ARG A 100 28.30 -12.26 15.22
CA ARG A 100 29.45 -12.95 14.62
C ARG A 100 29.45 -12.73 13.11
N VAL A 101 29.96 -11.57 12.71
CA VAL A 101 30.18 -11.19 11.31
C VAL A 101 31.54 -11.72 10.86
N PHE A 102 31.54 -12.57 9.83
CA PHE A 102 32.74 -13.21 9.33
C PHE A 102 33.39 -12.46 8.16
N SER A 103 32.58 -11.78 7.36
CA SER A 103 33.03 -11.07 6.15
C SER A 103 31.97 -10.09 5.66
N THR A 104 32.43 -9.01 5.02
CA THR A 104 31.58 -8.04 4.30
C THR A 104 32.07 -7.90 2.87
N ILE A 105 31.15 -7.93 1.91
CA ILE A 105 31.44 -7.84 0.48
C ILE A 105 30.66 -6.67 -0.09
N SER A 106 31.35 -5.73 -0.73
CA SER A 106 30.69 -4.71 -1.55
C SER A 106 30.25 -5.35 -2.87
N ARG A 107 28.95 -5.30 -3.15
CA ARG A 107 28.31 -5.88 -4.33
C ARG A 107 26.98 -5.20 -4.59
N GLU A 108 26.69 -4.91 -5.86
CA GLU A 108 25.40 -4.38 -6.28
C GLU A 108 24.24 -5.25 -5.74
N ASN A 109 23.27 -4.61 -5.08
CA ASN A 109 22.11 -5.24 -4.44
C ASN A 109 22.44 -6.15 -3.23
N GLY A 110 23.64 -6.05 -2.64
CA GLY A 110 24.03 -6.75 -1.42
C GLY A 110 23.84 -8.27 -1.53
N CYS A 111 22.93 -8.82 -0.71
CA CYS A 111 22.62 -10.25 -0.66
C CYS A 111 21.63 -10.73 -1.74
N ARG A 112 21.00 -9.81 -2.48
CA ARG A 112 20.01 -10.19 -3.50
C ARG A 112 20.70 -10.80 -4.71
N ARG A 113 20.00 -11.72 -5.38
CA ARG A 113 20.44 -12.35 -6.63
C ARG A 113 21.82 -13.05 -6.48
N GLU A 114 22.05 -13.76 -5.37
CA GLU A 114 23.19 -14.67 -5.23
C GLU A 114 23.12 -15.74 -6.34
N ARG A 115 24.20 -15.91 -7.10
CA ARG A 115 24.33 -16.92 -8.16
C ARG A 115 25.48 -17.85 -7.85
N LYS A 116 25.33 -19.14 -8.19
CA LYS A 116 26.40 -20.13 -8.01
C LYS A 116 27.67 -19.63 -8.73
N GLY A 117 28.76 -19.46 -7.97
CA GLY A 117 30.05 -19.02 -8.50
C GLY A 117 30.29 -17.50 -8.53
N ASP A 118 29.33 -16.70 -8.07
CA ASP A 118 29.57 -15.26 -7.85
C ASP A 118 30.44 -15.01 -6.61
N SER A 119 30.78 -13.73 -6.36
CA SER A 119 31.63 -13.32 -5.23
C SER A 119 31.05 -13.76 -3.87
N LEU A 120 29.75 -13.61 -3.67
CA LEU A 120 29.06 -13.97 -2.42
C LEU A 120 29.07 -15.49 -2.18
N SER A 121 28.76 -16.28 -3.21
CA SER A 121 28.76 -17.74 -3.17
C SER A 121 30.17 -18.30 -2.94
N LYS A 122 31.18 -17.71 -3.59
CA LYS A 122 32.60 -18.06 -3.41
C LYS A 122 33.06 -17.76 -1.98
N GLU A 123 32.73 -16.58 -1.47
CA GLU A 123 33.12 -16.19 -0.12
C GLU A 123 32.45 -17.05 0.95
N ARG A 124 31.15 -17.34 0.80
CA ARG A 124 30.43 -18.28 1.67
C ARG A 124 31.15 -19.63 1.74
N LYS A 125 31.51 -20.23 0.59
CA LYS A 125 32.27 -21.49 0.55
C LYS A 125 33.66 -21.38 1.17
N ARG A 126 34.35 -20.25 0.98
CA ARG A 126 35.65 -19.96 1.62
C ARG A 126 35.50 -19.97 3.14
N LEU A 127 34.51 -19.25 3.68
CA LEU A 127 34.23 -19.17 5.10
C LEU A 127 33.83 -20.53 5.69
N GLN A 128 33.03 -21.33 4.98
CA GLN A 128 32.67 -22.68 5.42
C GLN A 128 33.91 -23.56 5.63
N ARG A 129 34.83 -23.55 4.66
CA ARG A 129 36.10 -24.29 4.77
C ARG A 129 37.00 -23.72 5.85
N LEU A 130 37.07 -22.39 5.97
CA LEU A 130 37.88 -21.72 6.98
C LEU A 130 37.40 -22.07 8.40
N LEU A 131 36.10 -21.98 8.67
CA LEU A 131 35.52 -22.33 9.97
C LEU A 131 35.76 -23.80 10.34
N ARG A 132 35.42 -24.73 9.43
CA ARG A 132 35.61 -26.18 9.67
C ARG A 132 37.10 -26.53 9.86
N GLY A 133 37.96 -26.00 9.02
CA GLY A 133 39.41 -26.25 9.10
C GLY A 133 40.06 -25.59 10.31
N THR A 134 39.53 -24.46 10.80
CA THR A 134 40.02 -23.84 12.05
C THR A 134 39.63 -24.69 13.26
N ALA A 135 38.37 -25.13 13.35
CA ALA A 135 37.88 -26.01 14.40
C ALA A 135 38.71 -27.31 14.50
N GLU A 136 38.99 -27.95 13.35
CA GLU A 136 39.79 -29.17 13.28
C GLU A 136 41.24 -28.95 13.76
N ARG A 137 41.85 -27.82 13.39
CA ARG A 137 43.23 -27.51 13.82
C ARG A 137 43.33 -27.22 15.31
N ILE A 138 42.36 -26.50 15.86
CA ILE A 138 42.30 -26.22 17.31
C ILE A 138 42.22 -27.53 18.09
N GLU A 139 41.34 -28.46 17.70
CA GLU A 139 41.22 -29.76 18.37
C GLU A 139 42.46 -30.62 18.26
N LYS A 140 43.18 -30.54 17.13
CA LYS A 140 44.44 -31.26 16.91
C LYS A 140 45.66 -30.55 17.51
N GLY A 141 45.49 -29.45 18.24
CA GLY A 141 46.59 -28.66 18.81
C GLY A 141 47.55 -28.07 17.76
N ARG A 142 47.09 -27.84 16.53
CA ARG A 142 47.93 -27.37 15.41
C ARG A 142 47.96 -25.84 15.34
N SER A 143 49.10 -25.29 14.94
CA SER A 143 49.28 -23.83 14.75
C SER A 143 48.26 -23.25 13.76
N LEU A 144 47.76 -22.04 14.01
CA LEU A 144 46.74 -21.40 13.17
C LEU A 144 47.37 -20.39 12.20
N SER A 145 46.94 -20.41 10.93
CA SER A 145 47.27 -19.33 9.98
C SER A 145 46.68 -17.99 10.43
N ARG A 146 47.13 -16.87 9.86
CA ARG A 146 46.61 -15.53 10.22
C ARG A 146 45.09 -15.42 10.08
N ALA A 147 44.52 -15.96 9.00
CA ALA A 147 43.06 -15.96 8.80
C ALA A 147 42.32 -16.83 9.83
N GLN A 148 42.92 -17.95 10.23
CA GLN A 148 42.36 -18.85 11.24
C GLN A 148 42.42 -18.26 12.65
N ARG A 149 43.52 -17.57 12.99
CA ARG A 149 43.61 -16.82 14.26
C ARG A 149 42.52 -15.75 14.35
N LYS A 150 42.39 -14.93 13.29
CA LYS A 150 41.37 -13.87 13.26
C LYS A 150 39.94 -14.39 13.37
N ILE A 151 39.62 -15.51 12.71
CA ILE A 151 38.27 -16.09 12.85
C ILE A 151 38.05 -16.75 14.21
N SER A 152 39.09 -17.31 14.83
CA SER A 152 38.98 -17.91 16.18
C SER A 152 38.72 -16.90 17.29
N GLU A 153 39.10 -15.62 17.10
CA GLU A 153 38.76 -14.53 18.04
C GLU A 153 37.25 -14.39 18.24
N LEU A 154 36.43 -14.71 17.23
CA LEU A 154 34.96 -14.70 17.33
C LEU A 154 34.37 -15.86 18.15
N PHE A 155 35.21 -16.79 18.61
CA PHE A 155 34.82 -18.02 19.33
C PHE A 155 35.59 -18.21 20.64
N ILE A 156 36.19 -17.15 21.18
CA ILE A 156 36.86 -17.22 22.49
C ILE A 156 35.86 -17.72 23.54
N GLY A 157 36.27 -18.73 24.31
CA GLY A 157 35.44 -19.37 25.33
C GLY A 157 34.38 -20.35 24.78
N LEU A 158 34.34 -20.60 23.47
CA LEU A 158 33.39 -21.54 22.86
C LEU A 158 34.10 -22.80 22.33
N PRO A 159 33.43 -23.98 22.36
CA PRO A 159 34.01 -25.20 21.84
C PRO A 159 34.14 -25.18 20.31
N SER A 160 35.13 -25.92 19.78
CA SER A 160 35.33 -26.09 18.33
C SER A 160 34.10 -26.63 17.59
N SER A 161 33.23 -27.39 18.27
CA SER A 161 31.94 -27.86 17.72
C SER A 161 31.02 -26.70 17.32
N GLU A 162 31.04 -25.59 18.06
CA GLU A 162 30.23 -24.41 17.78
C GLU A 162 30.76 -23.67 16.54
N MET A 163 32.07 -23.65 16.34
CA MET A 163 32.68 -23.14 15.10
C MET A 163 32.31 -23.97 13.87
N ARG A 164 32.23 -25.31 13.98
CA ARG A 164 31.69 -26.16 12.91
C ARG A 164 30.23 -25.87 12.65
N ALA A 165 29.44 -25.68 13.71
CA ALA A 165 28.03 -25.40 13.59
C ALA A 165 27.79 -24.06 12.86
N SER A 166 28.57 -23.01 13.18
CA SER A 166 28.54 -21.73 12.45
C SER A 166 28.77 -21.86 10.94
N ALA A 167 29.64 -22.79 10.50
CA ALA A 167 29.86 -23.04 9.08
C ALA A 167 28.58 -23.49 8.35
N ASN A 168 27.68 -24.20 9.04
CA ASN A 168 26.40 -24.64 8.50
C ASN A 168 25.29 -23.59 8.67
N ARG A 169 25.57 -22.51 9.41
CA ARG A 169 24.61 -21.46 9.77
C ARG A 169 24.93 -20.10 9.14
N LEU A 170 25.85 -20.06 8.18
CA LEU A 170 26.18 -18.83 7.45
C LEU A 170 24.95 -18.26 6.73
N ARG A 171 24.64 -17.01 7.02
CA ARG A 171 23.57 -16.23 6.41
C ARG A 171 24.13 -14.92 5.87
N CYS A 172 23.48 -14.40 4.82
CA CYS A 172 23.76 -13.08 4.29
C CYS A 172 22.68 -12.11 4.77
N GLN A 173 23.08 -10.95 5.28
CA GLN A 173 22.22 -9.80 5.57
C GLN A 173 22.72 -8.60 4.76
N SER A 174 21.83 -7.93 4.03
CA SER A 174 22.21 -6.68 3.36
C SER A 174 22.21 -5.56 4.38
N GLY A 175 23.14 -4.63 4.24
CA GLY A 175 23.05 -3.36 4.95
C GLY A 175 21.79 -2.58 4.59
N ASN A 176 21.46 -1.60 5.42
CA ASN A 176 20.25 -0.80 5.30
C ASN A 176 20.49 0.68 5.61
N ARG A 177 21.75 1.12 5.77
CA ARG A 177 22.13 2.48 6.18
C ARG A 177 21.50 3.58 5.32
N ASP A 178 21.63 3.48 4.01
CA ASP A 178 21.09 4.41 3.03
C ASP A 178 19.56 4.48 3.07
N ARG A 179 18.89 3.34 3.28
CA ARG A 179 17.43 3.33 3.45
C ARG A 179 16.99 3.87 4.79
N MET A 180 17.73 3.61 5.87
CA MET A 180 17.46 4.20 7.18
C MET A 180 17.54 5.72 7.10
N LEU A 181 18.59 6.25 6.45
CA LEU A 181 18.75 7.69 6.23
C LEU A 181 17.59 8.30 5.44
N GLU A 182 17.11 7.63 4.38
CA GLU A 182 15.95 8.11 3.62
C GLU A 182 14.64 7.98 4.41
N ALA A 183 14.49 6.90 5.18
CA ALA A 183 13.35 6.65 6.06
C ALA A 183 13.22 7.74 7.12
N LEU A 184 14.33 8.24 7.68
CA LEU A 184 14.35 9.30 8.71
C LEU A 184 13.75 10.62 8.21
N LYS A 185 13.87 10.92 6.91
CA LYS A 185 13.21 12.07 6.30
C LYS A 185 11.69 11.88 6.27
N THR A 186 11.25 10.71 5.80
CA THR A 186 9.83 10.35 5.69
C THR A 186 9.16 10.14 7.06
N TYR A 187 9.92 9.69 8.07
CA TYR A 187 9.48 9.55 9.44
C TYR A 187 8.94 10.88 10.02
N LYS A 188 9.67 11.98 9.82
CA LYS A 188 9.24 13.32 10.28
C LYS A 188 7.87 13.72 9.71
N LEU A 189 7.56 13.27 8.48
CA LEU A 189 6.30 13.56 7.79
C LEU A 189 5.10 12.85 8.45
N TYR A 190 5.24 11.59 8.84
CA TYR A 190 4.13 10.76 9.33
C TYR A 190 4.06 10.66 10.85
N ARG A 191 5.12 11.07 11.57
CA ARG A 191 5.20 10.99 13.04
C ARG A 191 3.97 11.57 13.75
N PRO A 192 3.43 12.76 13.42
CA PRO A 192 2.27 13.29 14.14
C PRO A 192 1.04 12.37 14.07
N THR A 193 0.72 11.85 12.87
CA THR A 193 -0.40 10.91 12.68
C THR A 193 -0.16 9.57 13.38
N ILE A 194 1.09 9.12 13.44
CA ILE A 194 1.44 7.88 14.16
C ILE A 194 1.24 8.06 15.66
N LEU A 195 1.71 9.17 16.23
CA LEU A 195 1.53 9.44 17.66
C LEU A 195 0.06 9.57 18.03
N ASP A 196 -0.72 10.31 17.25
CA ASP A 196 -2.17 10.45 17.46
C ASP A 196 -2.89 9.09 17.42
N ALA A 197 -2.58 8.23 16.45
CA ALA A 197 -3.18 6.91 16.38
C ALA A 197 -2.79 6.00 17.56
N LEU A 198 -1.52 6.03 17.99
CA LEU A 198 -1.06 5.25 19.14
C LEU A 198 -1.73 5.76 20.43
N GLU A 199 -1.82 7.07 20.62
CA GLU A 199 -2.51 7.69 21.75
C GLU A 199 -3.99 7.31 21.79
N SER A 200 -4.68 7.34 20.63
CA SER A 200 -6.11 6.98 20.54
C SER A 200 -6.43 5.53 20.97
N GLU A 201 -5.42 4.65 20.96
CA GLU A 201 -5.53 3.25 21.36
C GLU A 201 -4.82 2.98 22.71
N ASN A 202 -4.41 4.03 23.43
CA ASN A 202 -3.66 3.99 24.69
C ASN A 202 -2.37 3.14 24.60
N LEU A 203 -1.60 3.33 23.53
CA LEU A 203 -0.36 2.61 23.26
C LEU A 203 0.88 3.48 23.49
N ASN A 204 2.01 2.84 23.77
CA ASN A 204 3.27 3.55 23.93
C ASN A 204 3.74 4.17 22.60
N ALA A 205 4.06 5.47 22.63
CA ALA A 205 4.51 6.26 21.49
C ALA A 205 5.73 5.69 20.75
N GLU A 206 6.61 4.94 21.43
CA GLU A 206 7.83 4.35 20.85
C GLU A 206 7.53 3.24 19.84
N LEU A 207 6.30 2.72 19.77
CA LEU A 207 5.87 1.85 18.65
C LEU A 207 5.96 2.55 17.29
N GLN A 208 6.07 3.89 17.27
CA GLN A 208 6.31 4.69 16.07
C GLN A 208 7.55 4.28 15.27
N TYR A 209 8.51 3.58 15.88
CA TYR A 209 9.74 3.17 15.18
C TYR A 209 9.60 1.88 14.38
N LEU A 210 8.51 1.11 14.55
CA LEU A 210 8.35 -0.15 13.84
C LEU A 210 8.37 -0.04 12.29
N PRO A 211 7.81 1.01 11.66
CA PRO A 211 7.86 1.15 10.20
C PRO A 211 9.29 1.25 9.61
N PHE A 212 10.32 1.59 10.40
CA PHE A 212 11.72 1.50 9.97
C PHE A 212 12.12 0.05 9.64
N VAL A 213 11.63 -0.90 10.44
CA VAL A 213 11.89 -2.34 10.27
C VAL A 213 11.04 -2.92 9.14
N GLU A 214 9.76 -2.54 9.08
CA GLU A 214 8.79 -3.12 8.13
C GLU A 214 9.01 -2.66 6.69
N SER A 215 9.04 -1.34 6.47
CA SER A 215 9.04 -0.77 5.10
C SER A 215 10.15 0.25 4.86
N ALA A 216 10.99 0.54 5.86
CA ALA A 216 11.85 1.72 5.87
C ALA A 216 11.03 3.01 5.60
N PHE A 217 9.90 3.14 6.31
CA PHE A 217 8.96 4.25 6.17
C PHE A 217 8.38 4.48 4.74
N ASN A 218 8.36 3.46 3.88
CA ASN A 218 7.88 3.59 2.51
C ASN A 218 6.36 3.28 2.39
N PRO A 219 5.50 4.29 2.14
CA PRO A 219 4.06 4.07 2.03
C PRO A 219 3.62 3.33 0.75
N GLN A 220 4.52 3.14 -0.21
CA GLN A 220 4.28 2.41 -1.45
C GLN A 220 4.90 1.00 -1.43
N ALA A 221 5.45 0.55 -0.31
CA ALA A 221 6.11 -0.74 -0.20
C ALA A 221 5.12 -1.90 -0.45
N LEU A 222 5.54 -2.91 -1.20
CA LEU A 222 4.81 -4.15 -1.43
C LEU A 222 5.77 -5.33 -1.29
N SER A 223 5.51 -6.21 -0.33
CA SER A 223 6.29 -7.43 -0.16
C SER A 223 5.91 -8.49 -1.20
N HIS A 224 6.81 -9.46 -1.41
CA HIS A 224 6.53 -10.63 -2.24
C HIS A 224 5.32 -11.45 -1.75
N MET A 225 5.02 -11.39 -0.46
CA MET A 225 3.88 -12.09 0.14
C MET A 225 2.58 -11.27 0.10
N GLY A 226 2.63 -10.02 -0.37
CA GLY A 226 1.47 -9.15 -0.54
C GLY A 226 1.18 -8.21 0.63
N ALA A 227 2.08 -8.12 1.61
CA ALA A 227 2.07 -7.08 2.64
C ALA A 227 2.28 -5.71 2.00
N ALA A 228 1.51 -4.69 2.39
CA ALA A 228 1.50 -3.41 1.68
C ALA A 228 1.60 -2.20 2.61
N GLY A 229 2.20 -1.14 2.07
CA GLY A 229 2.28 0.19 2.64
C GLY A 229 3.27 0.34 3.79
N LEU A 230 3.12 1.47 4.48
CA LEU A 230 4.01 1.92 5.55
C LEU A 230 4.21 0.85 6.64
N TRP A 231 3.11 0.18 6.98
CA TRP A 231 3.03 -0.81 8.05
C TRP A 231 3.09 -2.26 7.56
N GLN A 232 3.32 -2.50 6.25
CA GLN A 232 3.36 -3.85 5.66
C GLN A 232 2.18 -4.75 6.10
N ILE A 233 0.96 -4.21 6.07
CA ILE A 233 -0.23 -4.94 6.53
C ILE A 233 -0.64 -5.98 5.47
N MET A 234 -0.91 -7.21 5.89
CA MET A 234 -1.44 -8.27 5.01
C MET A 234 -2.89 -7.98 4.60
N PRO A 235 -3.34 -8.34 3.38
CA PRO A 235 -4.69 -7.97 2.90
C PRO A 235 -5.83 -8.45 3.80
N ALA A 236 -5.73 -9.69 4.30
CA ALA A 236 -6.74 -10.27 5.18
C ALA A 236 -6.77 -9.57 6.55
N THR A 237 -5.59 -9.27 7.09
CA THR A 237 -5.44 -8.53 8.35
C THR A 237 -5.99 -7.11 8.21
N GLY A 238 -5.67 -6.40 7.13
CA GLY A 238 -6.19 -5.06 6.86
C GLY A 238 -7.72 -5.02 6.89
N ARG A 239 -8.40 -5.97 6.23
CA ARG A 239 -9.87 -6.04 6.27
C ARG A 239 -10.42 -6.27 7.67
N LYS A 240 -9.79 -7.15 8.45
CA LYS A 240 -10.19 -7.39 9.86
C LYS A 240 -10.03 -6.14 10.72
N LEU A 241 -9.02 -5.33 10.43
CA LEU A 241 -8.74 -4.06 11.09
C LEU A 241 -9.57 -2.89 10.54
N GLY A 242 -10.59 -3.15 9.69
CA GLY A 242 -11.48 -2.13 9.17
C GLY A 242 -10.98 -1.37 7.93
N LEU A 243 -9.88 -1.82 7.30
CA LEU A 243 -9.41 -1.24 6.04
C LEU A 243 -10.21 -1.76 4.84
N ILE A 244 -10.52 -0.85 3.91
CA ILE A 244 -11.03 -1.20 2.59
C ILE A 244 -9.87 -1.72 1.74
N VAL A 245 -9.97 -3.00 1.37
CA VAL A 245 -9.00 -3.70 0.51
C VAL A 245 -9.74 -4.50 -0.57
N ASP A 246 -9.99 -3.85 -1.70
CA ASP A 246 -10.75 -4.38 -2.83
C ASP A 246 -10.07 -4.14 -4.20
N GLU A 247 -10.84 -4.23 -5.29
CA GLU A 247 -10.34 -4.10 -6.65
C GLU A 247 -9.96 -2.65 -7.02
N ARG A 248 -10.59 -1.65 -6.40
CA ARG A 248 -10.45 -0.20 -6.68
C ARG A 248 -9.70 0.56 -5.59
N VAL A 249 -9.86 0.17 -4.33
CA VAL A 249 -9.29 0.84 -3.17
C VAL A 249 -8.48 -0.15 -2.33
N ASP A 250 -7.29 0.26 -1.91
CA ASP A 250 -6.45 -0.45 -0.96
C ASP A 250 -5.87 0.53 0.04
N GLN A 251 -6.60 0.75 1.14
CA GLN A 251 -6.24 1.70 2.19
C GLN A 251 -4.96 1.34 2.96
N ARG A 252 -4.35 0.19 2.69
CA ARG A 252 -3.02 -0.15 3.23
C ARG A 252 -1.92 0.75 2.68
N TYR A 253 -2.09 1.28 1.47
CA TYR A 253 -1.18 2.26 0.88
C TYR A 253 -1.42 3.69 1.36
N ASP A 254 -2.50 3.93 2.12
CA ASP A 254 -2.76 5.22 2.72
C ASP A 254 -2.12 5.29 4.10
N PRO A 255 -1.13 6.18 4.32
CA PRO A 255 -0.40 6.23 5.58
C PRO A 255 -1.33 6.47 6.77
N THR A 256 -2.35 7.32 6.66
CA THR A 256 -3.27 7.62 7.75
C THR A 256 -4.11 6.39 8.11
N TYR A 257 -4.84 5.82 7.13
CA TYR A 257 -5.70 4.66 7.41
C TYR A 257 -4.89 3.45 7.90
N ALA A 258 -3.74 3.17 7.27
CA ALA A 258 -2.88 2.06 7.66
C ALA A 258 -2.33 2.24 9.08
N THR A 259 -2.08 3.48 9.52
CA THR A 259 -1.56 3.81 10.85
C THR A 259 -2.57 3.54 11.96
N TYR A 260 -3.82 4.01 11.85
CA TYR A 260 -4.86 3.64 12.82
C TYR A 260 -5.17 2.14 12.80
N ALA A 261 -5.07 1.48 11.64
CA ALA A 261 -5.20 0.02 11.58
C ALA A 261 -4.06 -0.69 12.32
N ALA A 262 -2.82 -0.21 12.19
CA ALA A 262 -1.68 -0.76 12.93
C ALA A 262 -1.82 -0.52 14.45
N ALA A 263 -2.32 0.65 14.88
CA ALA A 263 -2.61 0.92 16.29
C ALA A 263 -3.65 -0.08 16.84
N ARG A 264 -4.78 -0.28 16.14
CA ARG A 264 -5.76 -1.32 16.49
C ARG A 264 -5.16 -2.72 16.54
N TYR A 265 -4.23 -3.04 15.64
CA TYR A 265 -3.53 -4.32 15.68
C TYR A 265 -2.76 -4.48 17.00
N PHE A 266 -1.98 -3.48 17.40
CA PHE A 266 -1.21 -3.55 18.64
C PHE A 266 -2.12 -3.62 19.87
N ARG A 267 -3.20 -2.84 19.91
CA ARG A 267 -4.20 -2.91 20.98
C ARG A 267 -4.73 -4.33 21.14
N ASN A 268 -5.23 -4.91 20.04
CA ASN A 268 -5.71 -6.30 20.03
C ASN A 268 -4.61 -7.29 20.44
N SER A 269 -3.37 -7.11 19.99
CA SER A 269 -2.25 -7.96 20.41
C SER A 269 -1.96 -7.86 21.90
N VAL A 270 -2.01 -6.65 22.49
CA VAL A 270 -1.84 -6.47 23.93
C VAL A 270 -2.96 -7.18 24.68
N ASP A 271 -4.21 -7.01 24.26
CA ASP A 271 -5.37 -7.65 24.88
C ASP A 271 -5.29 -9.18 24.81
N ASP A 272 -5.16 -9.73 23.60
CA ASP A 272 -5.14 -11.17 23.34
C ASP A 272 -3.97 -11.87 24.06
N LEU A 273 -2.78 -11.25 24.08
CA LEU A 273 -1.60 -11.84 24.72
C LEU A 273 -1.62 -11.65 26.25
N THR A 274 -2.24 -10.58 26.76
CA THR A 274 -2.46 -10.41 28.20
C THR A 274 -3.35 -11.51 28.73
N VAL A 275 -4.48 -11.78 28.06
CA VAL A 275 -5.40 -12.87 28.43
C VAL A 275 -4.66 -14.21 28.45
N THR A 276 -3.95 -14.55 27.36
CA THR A 276 -3.18 -15.81 27.31
C THR A 276 -2.11 -15.89 28.40
N ALA A 277 -1.42 -14.80 28.72
CA ALA A 277 -0.41 -14.80 29.77
C ALA A 277 -1.03 -15.01 31.16
N LEU A 278 -2.17 -14.37 31.46
CA LEU A 278 -2.89 -14.54 32.71
C LEU A 278 -3.44 -15.96 32.87
N GLU A 279 -4.03 -16.52 31.81
CA GLU A 279 -4.52 -17.91 31.79
C GLU A 279 -3.37 -18.92 31.99
N ASN A 280 -2.17 -18.57 31.53
CA ASN A 280 -0.96 -19.35 31.75
C ASN A 280 -0.30 -19.10 33.12
N GLY A 281 -0.99 -18.39 34.03
CA GLY A 281 -0.55 -18.15 35.41
C GLY A 281 0.55 -17.10 35.57
N ALA A 282 0.81 -16.28 34.55
CA ALA A 282 1.84 -15.24 34.61
C ALA A 282 1.30 -13.94 35.25
N THR A 283 2.16 -13.26 36.01
CA THR A 283 1.97 -11.84 36.31
C THR A 283 2.34 -11.04 35.08
N VAL A 284 1.43 -10.19 34.59
CA VAL A 284 1.66 -9.42 33.36
C VAL A 284 2.20 -8.03 33.68
N SER A 285 3.38 -7.73 33.17
CA SER A 285 3.94 -6.39 33.12
C SER A 285 4.13 -5.94 31.67
N SER A 286 4.15 -4.62 31.43
CA SER A 286 4.47 -4.11 30.08
C SER A 286 5.87 -4.53 29.64
N ARG A 287 6.83 -4.55 30.57
CA ARG A 287 8.22 -4.97 30.36
C ARG A 287 8.31 -6.35 29.73
N ASP A 288 7.53 -7.29 30.23
CA ASP A 288 7.59 -8.70 29.80
C ASP A 288 6.69 -8.98 28.59
N LEU A 289 5.57 -8.27 28.46
CA LEU A 289 4.59 -8.48 27.39
C LEU A 289 4.99 -7.85 26.05
N ILE A 290 5.53 -6.63 26.07
CA ILE A 290 5.80 -5.85 24.84
C ILE A 290 6.73 -6.56 23.84
N PRO A 291 7.79 -7.28 24.25
CA PRO A 291 8.60 -8.09 23.33
C PRO A 291 7.76 -9.11 22.53
N PHE A 292 6.76 -9.73 23.16
CA PHE A 292 5.83 -10.66 22.50
C PHE A 292 4.84 -9.92 21.59
N VAL A 293 4.30 -8.77 22.03
CA VAL A 293 3.40 -7.93 21.22
C VAL A 293 4.08 -7.48 19.93
N ILE A 294 5.30 -6.95 20.01
CA ILE A 294 6.06 -6.53 18.81
C ILE A 294 6.34 -7.74 17.92
N THR A 295 6.80 -8.85 18.49
CA THR A 295 7.10 -10.07 17.71
C THR A 295 5.86 -10.67 17.06
N SER A 296 4.68 -10.50 17.68
CA SER A 296 3.41 -10.91 17.10
C SER A 296 3.13 -10.22 15.78
N TYR A 297 3.61 -8.99 15.56
CA TYR A 297 3.42 -8.27 14.30
C TYR A 297 3.97 -9.06 13.09
N ASN A 298 5.12 -9.72 13.28
CA ASN A 298 5.75 -10.55 12.25
C ASN A 298 5.27 -12.02 12.27
N TYR A 299 5.05 -12.59 13.46
CA TYR A 299 4.75 -14.02 13.63
C TYR A 299 3.24 -14.34 13.61
N GLY A 300 2.40 -13.36 13.93
CA GLY A 300 0.98 -13.47 14.23
C GLY A 300 0.69 -13.66 15.73
N VAL A 301 -0.41 -13.05 16.19
CA VAL A 301 -0.91 -13.12 17.59
C VAL A 301 -1.11 -14.57 18.03
N ARG A 302 -1.84 -15.39 17.26
CA ARG A 302 -2.06 -16.80 17.59
C ARG A 302 -0.75 -17.59 17.73
N GLY A 303 0.24 -17.27 16.91
CA GLY A 303 1.56 -17.89 17.03
C GLY A 303 2.21 -17.55 18.36
N MET A 304 2.13 -16.28 18.78
CA MET A 304 2.66 -15.82 20.06
C MET A 304 1.86 -16.33 21.25
N GLN A 305 0.54 -16.51 21.15
CA GLN A 305 -0.27 -17.17 22.19
C GLN A 305 0.25 -18.58 22.48
N GLY A 306 0.39 -19.41 21.44
CA GLY A 306 0.96 -20.76 21.58
C GLY A 306 2.46 -20.77 21.97
N ALA A 307 3.15 -19.64 21.85
CA ALA A 307 4.50 -19.49 22.37
C ALA A 307 4.49 -19.19 23.88
N ILE A 308 3.65 -18.27 24.33
CA ILE A 308 3.42 -17.95 25.74
C ILE A 308 2.97 -19.20 26.51
N GLU A 309 2.01 -19.96 25.97
CA GLU A 309 1.56 -21.23 26.57
C GLU A 309 2.71 -22.22 26.80
N LYS A 310 3.73 -22.20 25.93
CA LYS A 310 4.83 -23.18 25.96
C LYS A 310 6.03 -22.75 26.81
N VAL A 311 6.41 -21.47 26.75
CA VAL A 311 7.62 -20.97 27.42
C VAL A 311 7.34 -19.92 28.50
N GLY A 312 6.07 -19.56 28.70
CA GLY A 312 5.66 -18.46 29.57
C GLY A 312 5.94 -17.09 28.94
N LEU A 313 5.75 -16.03 29.73
CA LEU A 313 6.08 -14.66 29.36
C LEU A 313 7.60 -14.38 29.52
N ASP A 314 8.43 -15.28 29.01
CA ASP A 314 9.89 -15.23 29.07
C ASP A 314 10.45 -15.16 27.64
N TYR A 315 10.87 -13.95 27.25
CA TYR A 315 11.34 -13.69 25.90
C TYR A 315 12.72 -14.31 25.62
N GLU A 316 13.56 -14.54 26.64
CA GLU A 316 14.85 -15.21 26.46
C GLU A 316 14.65 -16.69 26.17
N ARG A 317 13.80 -17.35 26.96
CA ARG A 317 13.39 -18.74 26.73
C ARG A 317 12.68 -18.90 25.39
N LEU A 318 11.87 -17.94 24.96
CA LEU A 318 11.26 -17.94 23.62
C LEU A 318 12.31 -18.07 22.51
N LEU A 319 13.42 -17.34 22.57
CA LEU A 319 14.43 -17.36 21.50
C LEU A 319 15.24 -18.66 21.45
N VAL A 320 15.43 -19.30 22.61
CA VAL A 320 16.26 -20.48 22.79
C VAL A 320 15.45 -21.78 22.67
N GLU A 321 14.36 -21.90 23.44
CA GLU A 321 13.60 -23.13 23.65
C GLU A 321 12.46 -23.31 22.64
N TYR A 322 11.77 -22.23 22.27
CA TYR A 322 10.59 -22.34 21.40
C TYR A 322 10.98 -22.68 19.95
N LYS A 323 10.45 -23.81 19.46
CA LYS A 323 10.65 -24.29 18.09
C LYS A 323 9.31 -24.38 17.36
N SER A 324 9.24 -23.74 16.21
CA SER A 324 8.13 -23.84 15.27
C SER A 324 8.65 -23.68 13.85
N PRO A 325 8.06 -24.35 12.83
CA PRO A 325 8.46 -24.21 11.44
C PRO A 325 8.46 -22.76 10.95
N ASN A 326 7.62 -21.90 11.52
CA ASN A 326 7.49 -20.50 11.13
C ASN A 326 8.27 -19.55 12.06
N PHE A 327 8.73 -20.01 13.22
CA PHE A 327 9.51 -19.20 14.17
C PHE A 327 11.01 -19.28 13.84
N GLN A 328 11.36 -18.72 12.68
CA GLN A 328 12.70 -18.77 12.12
C GLN A 328 13.49 -17.47 12.36
N THR A 329 14.67 -17.37 11.75
CA THR A 329 15.61 -16.26 11.92
C THR A 329 14.98 -14.87 11.75
N ALA A 330 14.06 -14.67 10.81
CA ALA A 330 13.41 -13.37 10.63
C ALA A 330 12.61 -12.95 11.88
N VAL A 331 11.73 -13.83 12.35
CA VAL A 331 10.91 -13.61 13.56
C VAL A 331 11.78 -13.43 14.80
N LYS A 332 12.78 -14.31 15.01
CA LYS A 332 13.70 -14.22 16.16
C LYS A 332 14.47 -12.90 16.23
N ASN A 333 14.69 -12.26 15.09
CA ASN A 333 15.39 -10.98 15.01
C ASN A 333 14.47 -9.77 15.12
N PHE A 334 13.15 -9.96 15.09
CA PHE A 334 12.21 -8.86 14.90
C PHE A 334 12.27 -7.84 16.03
N TYR A 335 12.12 -8.28 17.30
CA TYR A 335 12.24 -7.38 18.45
C TYR A 335 13.62 -6.71 18.55
N ALA A 336 14.70 -7.44 18.29
CA ALA A 336 16.05 -6.87 18.30
C ALA A 336 16.25 -5.79 17.21
N SER A 337 15.68 -6.01 16.03
CA SER A 337 15.70 -5.03 14.94
C SER A 337 14.85 -3.81 15.26
N PHE A 338 13.74 -3.96 15.97
CA PHE A 338 12.94 -2.84 16.48
C PHE A 338 13.74 -1.99 17.48
N LEU A 339 14.35 -2.62 18.49
CA LEU A 339 15.18 -1.91 19.47
C LEU A 339 16.33 -1.15 18.80
N ALA A 340 16.98 -1.77 17.81
CA ALA A 340 18.04 -1.13 17.04
C ALA A 340 17.53 0.06 16.20
N ALA A 341 16.40 -0.09 15.51
CA ALA A 341 15.83 0.99 14.71
C ALA A 341 15.40 2.19 15.58
N ARG A 342 14.79 1.92 16.74
CA ARG A 342 14.48 2.92 17.77
C ARG A 342 15.72 3.67 18.21
N HIS A 343 16.77 2.95 18.63
CA HIS A 343 18.02 3.55 19.08
C HIS A 343 18.69 4.42 17.99
N VAL A 344 18.77 3.91 16.75
CA VAL A 344 19.38 4.66 15.64
C VAL A 344 18.56 5.91 15.30
N ALA A 345 17.23 5.83 15.35
CA ALA A 345 16.36 6.97 15.06
C ALA A 345 16.42 8.05 16.16
N GLN A 346 16.53 7.65 17.43
CA GLN A 346 16.69 8.58 18.57
C GLN A 346 18.08 9.25 18.59
N ASN A 347 19.11 8.58 18.07
CA ASN A 347 20.51 9.04 18.07
C ASN A 347 20.98 9.42 16.66
N VAL A 348 20.11 10.07 15.89
CA VAL A 348 20.33 10.27 14.45
C VAL A 348 21.62 11.04 14.14
N GLU A 349 21.94 12.05 14.93
CA GLU A 349 23.13 12.90 14.75
C GLU A 349 24.42 12.09 14.98
N THR A 350 24.43 11.18 15.95
CA THR A 350 25.56 10.29 16.24
C THR A 350 25.87 9.37 15.06
N PHE A 351 24.85 8.84 14.39
CA PHE A 351 25.02 7.85 13.32
C PHE A 351 25.14 8.45 11.91
N PHE A 352 24.50 9.60 11.67
CA PHE A 352 24.37 10.19 10.33
C PHE A 352 24.84 11.64 10.24
N GLY A 353 25.21 12.27 11.35
CA GLY A 353 25.42 13.71 11.42
C GLY A 353 24.12 14.51 11.30
N ILE A 354 24.25 15.82 11.12
CA ILE A 354 23.10 16.71 10.93
C ILE A 354 22.44 16.38 9.58
N ILE A 355 21.18 15.95 9.61
CA ILE A 355 20.38 15.71 8.41
C ILE A 355 19.63 16.99 8.07
N GLU A 356 20.11 17.68 7.04
CA GLU A 356 19.43 18.85 6.49
C GLU A 356 17.99 18.48 6.05
N PRO A 357 16.96 19.22 6.50
CA PRO A 357 15.60 18.98 6.05
C PRO A 357 15.51 19.26 4.54
N GLY A 358 15.19 18.24 3.76
CA GLY A 358 14.95 18.42 2.33
C GLY A 358 13.80 19.41 2.10
N ARG A 359 14.00 20.39 1.21
CA ARG A 359 13.02 21.46 0.89
C ARG A 359 11.64 20.99 0.40
N SER A 360 11.42 19.68 0.19
CA SER A 360 10.28 19.13 -0.55
C SER A 360 9.30 18.26 0.28
N GLN A 361 9.43 18.17 1.61
CA GLN A 361 8.58 17.29 2.42
C GLN A 361 7.62 18.08 3.30
N ARG A 362 6.75 18.89 2.70
CA ARG A 362 5.55 19.36 3.40
C ARG A 362 4.52 18.23 3.34
N ILE A 363 3.85 17.94 4.46
CA ILE A 363 2.54 17.27 4.38
C ILE A 363 1.72 18.20 3.50
N HIS A 364 1.27 17.72 2.34
CA HIS A 364 0.32 18.50 1.57
C HIS A 364 -0.91 18.66 2.47
N SER A 365 -1.15 19.87 2.96
CA SER A 365 -2.43 20.15 3.59
C SER A 365 -3.51 19.77 2.59
N PHE A 366 -4.50 19.01 3.03
CA PHE A 366 -5.59 18.56 2.18
C PHE A 366 -6.94 18.79 2.89
N ASN A 367 -7.98 19.00 2.09
CA ASN A 367 -9.36 18.78 2.54
C ASN A 367 -9.74 17.34 2.19
N SER A 368 -10.51 16.68 3.04
CA SER A 368 -11.12 15.38 2.73
C SER A 368 -12.61 15.59 2.47
N VAL A 369 -13.11 15.11 1.33
CA VAL A 369 -14.52 15.21 0.97
C VAL A 369 -15.08 13.87 0.55
N ALA A 370 -16.22 13.49 1.11
CA ALA A 370 -16.93 12.28 0.73
C ALA A 370 -17.61 12.44 -0.64
N LEU A 371 -17.28 11.58 -1.59
CA LEU A 371 -17.96 11.57 -2.89
C LEU A 371 -19.41 11.10 -2.76
N GLN A 372 -20.36 11.91 -3.21
CA GLN A 372 -21.79 11.57 -3.16
C GLN A 372 -22.18 10.52 -4.21
N ARG A 373 -21.37 10.36 -5.26
CA ARG A 373 -21.59 9.40 -6.32
C ARG A 373 -20.29 8.83 -6.87
N ALA A 374 -20.37 7.67 -7.51
CA ALA A 374 -19.24 7.11 -8.24
C ALA A 374 -18.94 7.96 -9.48
N THR A 375 -17.67 8.34 -9.66
CA THR A 375 -17.24 9.27 -10.72
C THR A 375 -15.80 8.96 -11.14
N SER A 376 -15.40 9.30 -12.37
CA SER A 376 -14.05 9.06 -12.87
C SER A 376 -13.06 10.08 -12.36
N ILE A 377 -11.80 9.66 -12.19
CA ILE A 377 -10.69 10.58 -11.94
C ILE A 377 -10.54 11.61 -13.07
N LYS A 378 -10.90 11.25 -14.32
CA LYS A 378 -10.83 12.19 -15.45
C LYS A 378 -11.77 13.38 -15.22
N ARG A 379 -13.03 13.08 -14.89
CA ARG A 379 -14.02 14.11 -14.57
C ARG A 379 -13.58 14.92 -13.36
N LEU A 380 -13.17 14.27 -12.27
CA LEU A 380 -12.69 14.97 -11.08
C LEU A 380 -11.53 15.92 -11.39
N SER A 381 -10.54 15.47 -12.17
CA SER A 381 -9.42 16.32 -12.59
C SER A 381 -9.88 17.52 -13.42
N GLN A 382 -10.76 17.32 -14.39
CA GLN A 382 -11.26 18.36 -15.29
C GLN A 382 -12.13 19.40 -14.56
N GLU A 383 -13.10 18.95 -13.77
CA GLU A 383 -14.06 19.84 -13.11
C GLU A 383 -13.47 20.54 -11.88
N LEU A 384 -12.50 19.91 -11.20
CA LEU A 384 -11.82 20.54 -10.06
C LEU A 384 -10.60 21.39 -10.52
N GLY A 385 -10.17 21.26 -11.77
CA GLY A 385 -8.96 21.92 -12.27
C GLY A 385 -7.68 21.44 -11.57
N ILE A 386 -7.62 20.17 -11.17
CA ILE A 386 -6.47 19.58 -10.46
C ILE A 386 -5.81 18.55 -11.37
N ASP A 387 -4.48 18.59 -11.45
CA ASP A 387 -3.70 17.60 -12.17
C ASP A 387 -3.89 16.17 -11.59
N ILE A 388 -3.94 15.18 -12.48
CA ILE A 388 -4.13 13.76 -12.09
C ILE A 388 -3.01 13.29 -11.17
N ASP A 389 -1.76 13.73 -11.38
CA ASP A 389 -0.63 13.32 -10.55
C ASP A 389 -0.72 13.91 -9.13
N VAL A 390 -1.25 15.14 -8.99
CA VAL A 390 -1.56 15.73 -7.68
C VAL A 390 -2.66 14.93 -6.98
N LEU A 391 -3.77 14.62 -7.67
CA LEU A 391 -4.82 13.77 -7.12
C LEU A 391 -4.29 12.40 -6.70
N LYS A 392 -3.39 11.82 -7.50
CA LYS A 392 -2.78 10.52 -7.23
C LYS A 392 -1.85 10.54 -6.02
N GLN A 393 -1.08 11.60 -5.85
CA GLN A 393 -0.24 11.80 -4.67
C GLN A 393 -1.08 11.93 -3.40
N LEU A 394 -2.20 12.66 -3.45
CA LEU A 394 -3.09 12.86 -2.31
C LEU A 394 -3.97 11.63 -1.99
N ASN A 395 -4.26 10.77 -2.97
CA ASN A 395 -5.17 9.64 -2.83
C ASN A 395 -4.46 8.29 -3.07
N PRO A 396 -3.42 7.94 -2.27
CA PRO A 396 -2.59 6.77 -2.51
C PRO A 396 -3.34 5.43 -2.36
N ALA A 397 -4.51 5.41 -1.70
CA ALA A 397 -5.36 4.23 -1.59
C ALA A 397 -5.99 3.80 -2.92
N LEU A 398 -6.16 4.70 -3.89
CA LEU A 398 -6.78 4.37 -5.16
C LEU A 398 -5.83 3.53 -6.01
N LYS A 399 -6.32 2.41 -6.52
CA LYS A 399 -5.53 1.46 -7.30
C LYS A 399 -5.42 1.87 -8.75
N ASN A 400 -4.43 1.32 -9.44
CA ASN A 400 -4.14 1.61 -10.85
C ASN A 400 -5.34 1.42 -11.80
N VAL A 401 -6.34 0.61 -11.48
CA VAL A 401 -7.55 0.48 -12.32
C VAL A 401 -8.37 1.78 -12.35
N VAL A 402 -8.36 2.54 -11.27
CA VAL A 402 -9.01 3.86 -11.17
C VAL A 402 -8.19 4.89 -11.95
N TRP A 403 -6.87 4.96 -11.70
CA TRP A 403 -5.96 5.88 -12.38
C TRP A 403 -5.83 5.65 -13.89
N ARG A 404 -6.11 4.43 -14.37
CA ARG A 404 -6.14 4.10 -15.81
C ARG A 404 -7.50 4.31 -16.47
N HIS A 405 -8.45 4.95 -15.77
CA HIS A 405 -9.81 5.19 -16.24
C HIS A 405 -10.58 3.90 -16.61
N GLN A 406 -10.26 2.79 -15.94
CA GLN A 406 -10.91 1.49 -16.12
C GLN A 406 -11.97 1.23 -15.05
N ALA A 407 -11.96 2.01 -13.98
CA ALA A 407 -12.91 1.95 -12.88
C ALA A 407 -13.22 3.36 -12.35
N LEU A 408 -14.45 3.57 -11.89
CA LEU A 408 -14.85 4.78 -11.20
C LEU A 408 -14.24 4.83 -9.80
N VAL A 409 -13.99 6.03 -9.29
CA VAL A 409 -13.82 6.23 -7.85
C VAL A 409 -15.16 5.88 -7.18
N PRO A 410 -15.17 5.02 -6.14
CA PRO A 410 -16.42 4.63 -5.50
C PRO A 410 -17.17 5.80 -4.86
N GLN A 411 -18.49 5.72 -4.83
CA GLN A 411 -19.32 6.53 -3.94
C GLN A 411 -18.89 6.32 -2.49
N GLY A 412 -18.92 7.38 -1.68
CA GLY A 412 -18.52 7.39 -0.28
C GLY A 412 -17.00 7.40 -0.06
N TYR A 413 -16.19 7.33 -1.12
CA TYR A 413 -14.74 7.46 -0.99
C TYR A 413 -14.40 8.86 -0.48
N GLN A 414 -13.51 8.91 0.52
CA GLN A 414 -12.97 10.14 1.10
C GLN A 414 -11.88 10.67 0.18
N LEU A 415 -12.25 11.55 -0.75
CA LEU A 415 -11.34 12.14 -1.72
C LEU A 415 -10.54 13.25 -1.05
N ARG A 416 -9.21 13.10 -1.02
CA ARG A 416 -8.29 14.14 -0.57
C ARG A 416 -7.97 15.09 -1.71
N LEU A 417 -8.17 16.37 -1.47
CA LEU A 417 -7.96 17.47 -2.42
C LEU A 417 -6.98 18.49 -1.81
N PRO A 418 -6.21 19.24 -2.62
CA PRO A 418 -5.33 20.28 -2.11
C PRO A 418 -6.08 21.21 -1.18
N TYR A 419 -5.49 21.57 -0.05
CA TYR A 419 -6.16 22.41 0.93
C TYR A 419 -6.56 23.76 0.34
N ARG A 420 -7.81 24.15 0.61
CA ARG A 420 -8.36 25.49 0.40
C ARG A 420 -9.21 25.84 1.62
N GLU A 421 -9.16 27.10 2.06
CA GLU A 421 -9.94 27.57 3.21
C GLU A 421 -11.45 27.40 2.99
N GLN A 422 -11.93 27.73 1.79
CA GLN A 422 -13.35 27.60 1.42
C GLN A 422 -13.77 26.15 1.09
N GLY A 423 -12.81 25.21 1.09
CA GLY A 423 -13.04 23.82 0.67
C GLY A 423 -13.31 23.67 -0.83
N TRP A 424 -14.08 22.63 -1.18
CA TRP A 424 -14.32 22.18 -2.56
C TRP A 424 -15.79 21.89 -2.86
N GLN A 425 -16.70 22.35 -1.99
CA GLN A 425 -18.09 21.92 -2.03
C GLN A 425 -18.83 22.42 -3.29
N ALA A 426 -18.49 23.61 -3.79
CA ALA A 426 -19.13 24.19 -4.98
C ALA A 426 -18.79 23.38 -6.24
N GLU A 427 -17.51 23.09 -6.47
CA GLU A 427 -17.03 22.31 -7.61
C GLU A 427 -17.52 20.86 -7.54
N LEU A 428 -17.57 20.26 -6.35
CA LEU A 428 -18.13 18.93 -6.17
C LEU A 428 -19.65 18.89 -6.41
N THR A 429 -20.38 19.95 -6.07
CA THR A 429 -21.81 20.08 -6.41
C THR A 429 -22.00 20.11 -7.93
N ALA A 430 -21.10 20.77 -8.67
CA ALA A 430 -21.11 20.76 -10.13
C ALA A 430 -20.84 19.36 -10.69
N VAL A 431 -19.84 18.63 -10.16
CA VAL A 431 -19.57 17.23 -10.52
C VAL A 431 -20.79 16.34 -10.26
N ASP A 432 -21.48 16.55 -9.14
CA ASP A 432 -22.67 15.79 -8.76
C ASP A 432 -23.87 16.08 -9.67
N ALA A 433 -23.99 17.31 -10.18
CA ALA A 433 -25.03 17.69 -11.15
C ALA A 433 -24.82 17.10 -12.55
N MET A 434 -23.62 16.60 -12.87
CA MET A 434 -23.33 16.02 -14.18
C MET A 434 -24.04 14.67 -14.41
N PRO A 435 -24.27 14.27 -15.68
CA PRO A 435 -24.84 12.97 -15.99
C PRO A 435 -23.97 11.82 -15.45
N ALA A 436 -24.62 10.74 -14.99
CA ALA A 436 -23.94 9.60 -14.38
C ALA A 436 -22.88 9.00 -15.30
N GLU A 437 -21.76 8.56 -14.74
CA GLU A 437 -20.80 7.73 -15.46
C GLU A 437 -21.05 6.26 -15.18
N ILE A 438 -20.88 5.45 -16.20
CA ILE A 438 -21.00 3.99 -16.10
C ILE A 438 -19.74 3.34 -16.62
N GLU A 439 -19.26 2.35 -15.88
CA GLU A 439 -18.17 1.49 -16.31
C GLU A 439 -18.66 0.58 -17.44
N GLN A 440 -17.98 0.65 -18.58
CA GLN A 440 -18.18 -0.29 -19.67
C GLN A 440 -17.10 -1.37 -19.59
N ALA A 441 -17.53 -2.60 -19.30
CA ALA A 441 -16.66 -3.75 -19.45
C ALA A 441 -16.21 -3.84 -20.92
N GLY A 442 -14.93 -3.57 -21.16
CA GLY A 442 -14.31 -3.90 -22.45
C GLY A 442 -14.12 -5.40 -22.51
N TYR A 443 -14.35 -5.97 -23.67
CA TYR A 443 -14.13 -7.38 -23.89
C TYR A 443 -13.66 -7.65 -25.30
N VAL A 444 -12.89 -8.71 -25.43
CA VAL A 444 -12.59 -9.33 -26.73
C VAL A 444 -13.29 -10.68 -26.79
N TRP A 445 -13.69 -11.08 -27.98
CA TRP A 445 -14.22 -12.42 -28.18
C TRP A 445 -13.07 -13.42 -28.25
N HIS A 446 -13.16 -14.50 -27.48
CA HIS A 446 -12.26 -15.64 -27.57
C HIS A 446 -13.07 -16.88 -27.95
N ARG A 447 -12.60 -17.63 -28.96
CA ARG A 447 -13.15 -18.93 -29.30
C ARG A 447 -12.38 -19.99 -28.53
N VAL A 448 -13.08 -20.73 -27.67
CA VAL A 448 -12.50 -21.75 -26.79
C VAL A 448 -11.93 -22.89 -27.64
N LYS A 449 -10.66 -23.20 -27.43
CA LYS A 449 -9.96 -24.35 -28.01
C LYS A 449 -10.04 -25.55 -27.07
N ARG A 450 -9.89 -26.77 -27.63
CA ARG A 450 -9.85 -28.02 -26.86
C ARG A 450 -8.77 -27.92 -25.77
N GLY A 451 -9.12 -28.32 -24.54
CA GLY A 451 -8.23 -28.30 -23.37
C GLY A 451 -8.13 -26.97 -22.62
N GLN A 452 -8.80 -25.90 -23.07
CA GLN A 452 -8.80 -24.63 -22.34
C GLN A 452 -9.82 -24.59 -21.20
N THR A 453 -9.48 -23.85 -20.13
CA THR A 453 -10.39 -23.54 -19.01
C THR A 453 -10.72 -22.05 -18.97
N ALA A 454 -11.86 -21.68 -18.41
CA ALA A 454 -12.29 -20.28 -18.30
C ALA A 454 -11.27 -19.43 -17.52
N CYS A 455 -10.70 -19.98 -16.44
CA CYS A 455 -9.66 -19.30 -15.68
C CYS A 455 -8.33 -19.18 -16.45
N GLY A 456 -7.89 -20.24 -17.14
CA GLY A 456 -6.66 -20.20 -17.94
C GLY A 456 -6.77 -19.24 -19.13
N ILE A 457 -7.96 -19.11 -19.73
CA ILE A 457 -8.22 -18.07 -20.74
C ILE A 457 -8.15 -16.68 -20.09
N ALA A 458 -8.81 -16.45 -18.94
CA ALA A 458 -8.74 -15.14 -18.27
C ALA A 458 -7.30 -14.72 -17.97
N GLU A 459 -6.50 -15.63 -17.42
CA GLU A 459 -5.09 -15.41 -17.08
C GLU A 459 -4.24 -15.03 -18.30
N ARG A 460 -4.44 -15.72 -19.43
CA ARG A 460 -3.76 -15.41 -20.71
C ARG A 460 -4.01 -13.97 -21.15
N TYR A 461 -5.20 -13.45 -20.90
CA TYR A 461 -5.58 -12.07 -21.22
C TYR A 461 -5.31 -11.09 -20.07
N ARG A 462 -4.58 -11.53 -19.03
CA ARG A 462 -4.27 -10.75 -17.82
C ARG A 462 -5.54 -10.22 -17.12
N ALA A 463 -6.61 -11.00 -17.17
CA ALA A 463 -7.90 -10.75 -16.52
C ALA A 463 -8.13 -11.72 -15.36
N SER A 464 -8.96 -11.33 -14.38
CA SER A 464 -9.29 -12.23 -13.28
C SER A 464 -10.33 -13.28 -13.72
N CYS A 465 -10.19 -14.51 -13.24
CA CYS A 465 -11.18 -15.55 -13.52
C CYS A 465 -12.57 -15.20 -12.98
N ARG A 466 -12.65 -14.44 -11.87
CA ARG A 466 -13.92 -13.90 -11.36
C ARG A 466 -14.53 -12.93 -12.36
N ALA A 467 -13.76 -11.99 -12.91
CA ALA A 467 -14.26 -11.03 -13.89
C ALA A 467 -14.74 -11.72 -15.18
N LEU A 468 -13.98 -12.71 -15.70
CA LEU A 468 -14.41 -13.47 -16.86
C LEU A 468 -15.69 -14.26 -16.59
N ARG A 469 -15.79 -14.96 -15.45
CA ARG A 469 -17.01 -15.69 -15.08
C ARG A 469 -18.20 -14.74 -14.94
N LYS A 470 -18.03 -13.61 -14.26
CA LYS A 470 -19.08 -12.58 -14.12
C LYS A 470 -19.52 -12.04 -15.48
N LEU A 471 -18.56 -11.71 -16.36
CA LEU A 471 -18.81 -11.17 -17.69
C LEU A 471 -19.58 -12.14 -18.61
N ASN A 472 -19.36 -13.44 -18.44
CA ASN A 472 -20.04 -14.50 -19.20
C ASN A 472 -21.17 -15.18 -18.43
N ARG A 473 -21.55 -14.68 -17.25
CA ARG A 473 -22.55 -15.26 -16.36
C ARG A 473 -22.31 -16.76 -16.06
N LEU A 474 -21.04 -17.16 -15.97
CA LEU A 474 -20.66 -18.52 -15.63
C LEU A 474 -20.77 -18.72 -14.11
N ASN A 475 -21.23 -19.91 -13.71
CA ASN A 475 -21.28 -20.31 -12.31
C ASN A 475 -19.86 -20.51 -11.71
N ARG A 476 -19.79 -20.90 -10.44
CA ARG A 476 -18.51 -21.06 -9.72
C ARG A 476 -17.56 -22.06 -10.41
N LYS A 477 -18.09 -23.09 -11.07
CA LYS A 477 -17.30 -24.10 -11.82
C LYS A 477 -16.72 -23.54 -13.12
N GLY A 478 -17.32 -22.49 -13.70
CA GLY A 478 -16.76 -21.81 -14.86
C GLY A 478 -16.72 -22.67 -16.13
N THR A 479 -17.65 -23.61 -16.28
CA THR A 479 -17.68 -24.58 -17.39
C THR A 479 -17.78 -23.86 -18.74
N ILE A 480 -16.90 -24.25 -19.66
CA ILE A 480 -16.85 -23.78 -21.05
C ILE A 480 -16.57 -24.97 -21.98
N TYR A 481 -17.01 -24.88 -23.23
CA TYR A 481 -16.90 -25.96 -24.21
C TYR A 481 -16.04 -25.55 -25.40
N ALA A 482 -15.31 -26.50 -25.99
CA ALA A 482 -14.54 -26.25 -27.22
C ALA A 482 -15.47 -25.75 -28.34
N GLY A 483 -15.03 -24.72 -29.07
CA GLY A 483 -15.81 -24.05 -30.10
C GLY A 483 -16.68 -22.89 -29.59
N GLN A 484 -16.97 -22.83 -28.29
CA GLN A 484 -17.77 -21.76 -27.68
C GLN A 484 -17.08 -20.40 -27.83
N ARG A 485 -17.85 -19.35 -28.11
CA ARG A 485 -17.36 -17.96 -28.07
C ARG A 485 -17.68 -17.37 -26.70
N ILE A 486 -16.64 -16.93 -25.99
CA ILE A 486 -16.77 -16.27 -24.69
C ILE A 486 -16.20 -14.86 -24.73
N LYS A 487 -16.76 -13.96 -23.94
CA LYS A 487 -16.27 -12.59 -23.74
C LYS A 487 -15.12 -12.62 -22.74
N VAL A 488 -13.91 -12.30 -23.16
CA VAL A 488 -12.78 -12.20 -22.25
C VAL A 488 -12.62 -10.74 -21.85
N PRO A 489 -12.58 -10.40 -20.54
CA PRO A 489 -12.37 -9.02 -20.13
C PRO A 489 -11.11 -8.47 -20.78
N SER A 490 -11.24 -7.30 -21.39
CA SER A 490 -10.18 -6.60 -22.09
C SER A 490 -9.89 -5.27 -21.41
N ARG A 491 -8.64 -4.81 -21.55
CA ARG A 491 -8.20 -3.48 -21.11
C ARG A 491 -8.82 -2.34 -21.92
N THR A 492 -9.53 -2.64 -23.01
CA THR A 492 -10.26 -1.68 -23.85
C THR A 492 -11.59 -1.24 -23.23
N GLY A 493 -11.89 -1.67 -22.00
CA GLY A 493 -12.99 -1.13 -21.22
C GLY A 493 -12.69 0.29 -20.78
N GLY A 494 -13.72 1.05 -20.48
CA GLY A 494 -13.56 2.44 -20.12
C GLY A 494 -14.80 2.99 -19.45
N ILE A 495 -14.72 4.26 -19.09
CA ILE A 495 -15.81 5.00 -18.49
C ILE A 495 -16.50 5.79 -19.58
N ARG A 496 -17.82 5.66 -19.67
CA ARG A 496 -18.63 6.53 -20.53
C ARG A 496 -19.66 7.25 -19.68
N VAL A 497 -20.04 8.42 -20.15
CA VAL A 497 -21.27 9.06 -19.68
C VAL A 497 -22.42 8.13 -20.03
N ALA A 498 -23.23 7.77 -19.04
CA ALA A 498 -24.45 7.02 -19.28
C ALA A 498 -25.24 7.80 -20.33
N LYS A 499 -25.67 7.11 -21.40
CA LYS A 499 -26.71 7.69 -22.25
C LYS A 499 -27.82 8.05 -21.29
N SER A 500 -28.17 9.34 -21.23
CA SER A 500 -29.48 9.74 -20.74
C SER A 500 -30.42 8.74 -21.41
N ALA A 501 -31.17 7.95 -20.64
CA ALA A 501 -32.35 7.33 -21.23
C ALA A 501 -33.04 8.47 -21.99
N PRO A 502 -33.53 8.27 -23.23
CA PRO A 502 -34.46 9.25 -23.76
C PRO A 502 -35.50 9.37 -22.66
N VAL A 503 -35.49 10.51 -21.98
CA VAL A 503 -36.59 10.88 -21.13
C VAL A 503 -37.68 10.94 -22.17
N SER A 504 -38.51 9.92 -22.22
CA SER A 504 -39.78 10.02 -22.90
C SER A 504 -40.39 11.25 -22.25
N HIS A 505 -40.35 12.38 -22.95
CA HIS A 505 -40.90 13.63 -22.48
C HIS A 505 -42.42 13.42 -22.48
N SER A 506 -42.94 12.72 -21.47
CA SER A 506 -44.28 12.96 -20.99
C SER A 506 -44.17 14.19 -20.11
N ASN A 507 -44.76 15.29 -20.57
CA ASN A 507 -44.68 16.67 -20.09
C ASN A 507 -45.01 16.94 -18.60
N GLU A 508 -44.92 15.96 -17.69
CA GLU A 508 -45.50 16.08 -16.34
C GLU A 508 -44.59 15.72 -15.16
N GLY A 509 -43.30 15.43 -15.39
CA GLY A 509 -42.38 15.11 -14.28
C GLY A 509 -42.69 13.77 -13.59
N LEU A 510 -43.29 12.84 -14.34
CA LEU A 510 -43.68 11.50 -13.90
C LEU A 510 -42.85 10.43 -14.63
N VAL A 511 -42.43 9.40 -13.90
CA VAL A 511 -41.58 8.31 -14.39
C VAL A 511 -42.24 6.97 -14.06
N SER A 512 -42.23 6.03 -15.00
CA SER A 512 -42.72 4.67 -14.73
C SER A 512 -41.68 3.84 -13.97
N TYR A 513 -42.07 3.32 -12.81
CA TYR A 513 -41.31 2.42 -11.95
C TYR A 513 -41.90 1.01 -12.01
N ARG A 514 -41.03 0.00 -12.05
CA ARG A 514 -41.43 -1.41 -12.05
C ARG A 514 -41.20 -2.00 -10.66
N VAL A 515 -42.28 -2.43 -10.01
CA VAL A 515 -42.29 -3.03 -8.66
C VAL A 515 -41.32 -4.23 -8.60
N GLN A 516 -40.41 -4.20 -7.63
CA GLN A 516 -39.42 -5.24 -7.35
C GLN A 516 -39.87 -6.15 -6.20
N PRO A 517 -39.27 -7.35 -6.05
CA PRO A 517 -39.51 -8.18 -4.87
C PRO A 517 -39.18 -7.43 -3.56
N GLY A 518 -40.14 -7.37 -2.64
CA GLY A 518 -39.99 -6.67 -1.35
C GLY A 518 -40.50 -5.22 -1.33
N ASP A 519 -40.96 -4.70 -2.46
CA ASP A 519 -41.53 -3.35 -2.51
C ASP A 519 -42.91 -3.27 -1.86
N SER A 520 -43.16 -2.14 -1.17
CA SER A 520 -44.50 -1.67 -0.82
C SER A 520 -44.69 -0.24 -1.32
N ALA A 521 -45.95 0.22 -1.43
CA ALA A 521 -46.25 1.55 -1.94
C ALA A 521 -45.50 2.66 -1.16
N CYS A 522 -45.45 2.58 0.16
CA CYS A 522 -44.73 3.57 0.98
C CYS A 522 -43.21 3.44 0.90
N VAL A 523 -42.68 2.22 0.74
CA VAL A 523 -41.23 1.99 0.58
C VAL A 523 -40.75 2.53 -0.76
N ILE A 524 -41.50 2.31 -1.84
CA ILE A 524 -41.23 2.91 -3.15
C ILE A 524 -41.28 4.44 -3.05
N ALA A 525 -42.33 4.99 -2.41
CA ALA A 525 -42.48 6.43 -2.24
C ALA A 525 -41.26 7.04 -1.53
N ASN A 526 -40.87 6.49 -0.37
CA ASN A 526 -39.77 7.01 0.42
C ASN A 526 -38.42 6.91 -0.31
N SER A 527 -38.18 5.78 -0.98
CA SER A 527 -36.95 5.56 -1.76
C SER A 527 -36.82 6.51 -2.95
N ASN A 528 -37.92 7.15 -3.36
CA ASN A 528 -37.97 8.15 -4.42
C ASN A 528 -38.31 9.56 -3.90
N ASN A 529 -38.09 9.82 -2.61
CA ASN A 529 -38.31 11.12 -1.95
C ASN A 529 -39.76 11.65 -2.03
N MET A 530 -40.75 10.77 -2.11
CA MET A 530 -42.19 11.11 -2.13
C MET A 530 -42.85 10.77 -0.79
N LEU A 531 -43.87 11.52 -0.37
CA LEU A 531 -44.69 11.08 0.76
C LEU A 531 -45.56 9.90 0.33
N CYS A 532 -45.75 8.92 1.22
CA CYS A 532 -46.55 7.73 0.88
C CYS A 532 -47.97 8.10 0.40
N LYS A 533 -48.62 9.10 1.03
CA LYS A 533 -49.95 9.58 0.61
C LYS A 533 -49.98 10.13 -0.82
N GLU A 534 -48.89 10.73 -1.28
CA GLU A 534 -48.77 11.32 -2.62
C GLU A 534 -48.56 10.24 -3.66
N PHE A 535 -47.72 9.26 -3.36
CA PHE A 535 -47.52 8.09 -4.23
C PHE A 535 -48.80 7.28 -4.37
N LEU A 536 -49.54 7.07 -3.28
CA LEU A 536 -50.82 6.37 -3.31
C LEU A 536 -51.84 7.11 -4.19
N ALA A 537 -52.00 8.42 -3.99
CA ALA A 537 -52.90 9.23 -4.79
C ALA A 537 -52.51 9.26 -6.28
N LEU A 538 -51.20 9.38 -6.58
CA LEU A 538 -50.66 9.40 -7.95
C LEU A 538 -50.95 8.11 -8.73
N ASN A 539 -51.06 6.98 -8.02
CA ASN A 539 -51.26 5.67 -8.61
C ASN A 539 -52.69 5.13 -8.45
N GLY A 540 -53.62 5.93 -7.92
CA GLY A 540 -54.98 5.49 -7.61
C GLY A 540 -55.03 4.35 -6.58
N LEU A 541 -54.04 4.27 -5.68
CA LEU A 541 -53.90 3.22 -4.69
C LEU A 541 -54.45 3.69 -3.33
N ARG A 542 -54.92 2.72 -2.54
CA ARG A 542 -55.28 2.88 -1.14
C ARG A 542 -54.18 2.28 -0.24
N ARG A 543 -54.19 2.60 1.07
CA ARG A 543 -53.15 2.12 2.00
C ARG A 543 -53.05 0.60 2.10
N ASP A 544 -54.15 -0.10 1.86
CA ASP A 544 -54.30 -1.55 1.84
C ASP A 544 -54.02 -2.19 0.46
N SER A 545 -53.67 -1.38 -0.55
CA SER A 545 -53.38 -1.88 -1.90
C SER A 545 -52.08 -2.70 -1.94
N VAL A 546 -52.17 -3.93 -2.45
CA VAL A 546 -51.02 -4.84 -2.60
C VAL A 546 -50.40 -4.66 -3.99
N LEU A 547 -49.09 -4.35 -4.03
CA LEU A 547 -48.33 -4.23 -5.27
C LEU A 547 -47.78 -5.59 -5.71
N ARG A 548 -47.98 -5.95 -6.98
CA ARG A 548 -47.44 -7.20 -7.55
C ARG A 548 -46.06 -6.97 -8.15
N VAL A 549 -45.13 -7.90 -7.93
CA VAL A 549 -43.80 -7.84 -8.57
C VAL A 549 -43.96 -7.77 -10.10
N GLY A 550 -43.29 -6.79 -10.70
CA GLY A 550 -43.35 -6.52 -12.13
C GLY A 550 -44.47 -5.56 -12.57
N GLN A 551 -45.40 -5.21 -11.67
CA GLN A 551 -46.41 -4.15 -11.90
C GLN A 551 -45.71 -2.82 -12.19
N ARG A 552 -46.30 -2.02 -13.06
CA ARG A 552 -45.84 -0.65 -13.32
C ARG A 552 -46.65 0.33 -12.48
N VAL A 553 -45.94 1.20 -11.78
CA VAL A 553 -46.48 2.30 -10.98
C VAL A 553 -45.75 3.58 -11.41
N THR A 554 -46.38 4.72 -11.23
CA THR A 554 -45.87 6.03 -11.58
C THR A 554 -45.25 6.67 -10.34
N ILE A 555 -44.00 7.11 -10.46
CA ILE A 555 -43.30 7.91 -9.44
C ILE A 555 -43.02 9.30 -9.98
N ALA A 556 -42.78 10.26 -9.09
CA ALA A 556 -42.31 11.58 -9.47
C ALA A 556 -40.81 11.51 -9.85
N ALA A 557 -40.38 12.33 -10.81
CA ALA A 557 -38.96 12.42 -11.18
C ALA A 557 -38.10 12.92 -10.00
N PRO A 558 -36.78 12.62 -9.95
CA PRO A 558 -35.92 12.93 -8.80
C PRO A 558 -35.85 14.42 -8.37
N ASN A 559 -36.29 15.35 -9.24
CA ASN A 559 -36.34 16.80 -8.98
C ASN A 559 -37.75 17.39 -9.12
N ALA A 560 -38.80 16.55 -9.08
CA ALA A 560 -40.19 16.97 -9.27
C ALA A 560 -40.78 17.72 -8.07
N TRP A 561 -40.03 17.90 -6.98
CA TRP A 561 -40.48 18.61 -5.78
C TRP A 561 -39.37 19.48 -5.19
N HIS A 562 -39.72 20.66 -4.71
CA HIS A 562 -38.86 21.59 -4.00
C HIS A 562 -39.44 21.90 -2.63
N THR A 563 -38.61 21.86 -1.58
CA THR A 563 -39.02 22.29 -0.24
C THR A 563 -38.64 23.74 -0.03
N VAL A 564 -39.63 24.58 0.24
CA VAL A 564 -39.48 26.03 0.42
C VAL A 564 -38.57 26.32 1.60
N ARG A 565 -37.54 27.13 1.34
CA ARG A 565 -36.54 27.62 2.30
C ARG A 565 -36.83 29.09 2.68
N PRO A 566 -36.27 29.58 3.80
CA PRO A 566 -36.43 30.98 4.21
C PRO A 566 -36.05 31.95 3.08
N GLY A 567 -36.89 32.96 2.85
CA GLY A 567 -36.65 34.02 1.85
C GLY A 567 -36.99 33.67 0.40
N GLN A 568 -37.51 32.46 0.12
CA GLN A 568 -37.89 32.08 -1.24
C GLN A 568 -39.33 32.51 -1.59
N THR A 569 -39.54 32.85 -2.86
CA THR A 569 -40.88 33.04 -3.46
C THR A 569 -41.17 31.92 -4.45
N ALA A 570 -42.45 31.65 -4.74
CA ALA A 570 -42.82 30.62 -5.72
C ALA A 570 -42.21 30.93 -7.11
N CYS A 571 -42.26 32.18 -7.56
CA CYS A 571 -41.63 32.56 -8.83
C CYS A 571 -40.09 32.49 -8.80
N GLY A 572 -39.44 32.85 -7.69
CA GLY A 572 -37.98 32.70 -7.57
C GLY A 572 -37.54 31.23 -7.55
N ILE A 573 -38.35 30.35 -6.96
CA ILE A 573 -38.16 28.90 -7.05
C ILE A 573 -38.33 28.46 -8.51
N ALA A 574 -39.40 28.88 -9.19
CA ALA A 574 -39.64 28.56 -10.59
C ALA A 574 -38.43 28.93 -11.48
N GLU A 575 -37.88 30.13 -11.29
CA GLU A 575 -36.70 30.61 -11.99
C GLU A 575 -35.46 29.74 -11.72
N SER A 576 -35.21 29.36 -10.47
CA SER A 576 -34.08 28.48 -10.10
C SER A 576 -34.12 27.11 -10.80
N TYR A 577 -35.32 26.62 -11.12
CA TYR A 577 -35.53 25.37 -11.87
C TYR A 577 -35.67 25.58 -13.39
N ARG A 578 -35.61 26.83 -13.86
CA ARG A 578 -35.85 27.23 -15.25
C ARG A 578 -37.23 26.80 -15.76
N VAL A 579 -38.26 27.01 -14.94
CA VAL A 579 -39.67 26.80 -15.30
C VAL A 579 -40.42 28.13 -15.23
N ARG A 580 -41.46 28.31 -16.06
CA ARG A 580 -42.28 29.53 -16.02
C ARG A 580 -42.98 29.62 -14.66
N CYS A 581 -43.00 30.80 -14.04
CA CYS A 581 -43.67 30.97 -12.75
C CYS A 581 -45.15 30.51 -12.80
N SER A 582 -45.87 30.81 -13.88
CA SER A 582 -47.25 30.34 -14.08
C SER A 582 -47.35 28.81 -14.01
N ALA A 583 -46.45 28.09 -14.70
CA ALA A 583 -46.45 26.63 -14.69
C ALA A 583 -46.22 26.04 -13.28
N LEU A 584 -45.35 26.66 -12.48
CA LEU A 584 -45.13 26.23 -11.10
C LEU A 584 -46.37 26.49 -10.24
N LEU A 585 -46.99 27.67 -10.38
CA LEU A 585 -48.20 28.02 -9.65
C LEU A 585 -49.35 27.07 -9.99
N ASP A 586 -49.58 26.80 -11.27
CA ASP A 586 -50.61 25.89 -11.77
C ASP A 586 -50.40 24.46 -11.25
N ALA A 587 -49.16 23.96 -11.32
CA ALA A 587 -48.80 22.61 -10.86
C ALA A 587 -49.01 22.41 -9.35
N ASN A 588 -49.08 23.50 -8.58
CA ASN A 588 -49.25 23.50 -7.13
C ASN A 588 -50.60 24.04 -6.68
N ARG A 589 -51.51 24.37 -7.61
CA ARG A 589 -52.80 25.01 -7.32
C ARG A 589 -52.64 26.29 -6.50
N LEU A 590 -51.59 27.06 -6.81
CA LEU A 590 -51.28 28.34 -6.20
C LEU A 590 -51.66 29.47 -7.17
N SER A 591 -51.94 30.64 -6.62
CA SER A 591 -52.11 31.89 -7.37
C SER A 591 -50.89 32.80 -7.12
N ARG A 592 -50.76 33.90 -7.88
CA ARG A 592 -49.70 34.91 -7.63
C ARG A 592 -49.77 35.53 -6.22
N ASN A 593 -50.94 35.48 -5.58
CA ASN A 593 -51.15 36.02 -4.24
C ASN A 593 -51.04 34.93 -3.15
N SER A 594 -50.75 33.68 -3.53
CA SER A 594 -50.64 32.59 -2.55
C SER A 594 -49.32 32.68 -1.78
N THR A 595 -49.41 32.68 -0.45
CA THR A 595 -48.26 32.59 0.44
C THR A 595 -47.73 31.16 0.46
N ILE A 596 -46.41 31.00 0.27
CA ILE A 596 -45.73 29.72 0.49
C ILE A 596 -45.04 29.73 1.85
N VAL A 597 -45.09 28.61 2.56
CA VAL A 597 -44.57 28.49 3.93
C VAL A 597 -43.25 27.73 3.93
N ILE A 598 -42.31 28.10 4.81
CA ILE A 598 -41.05 27.36 4.98
C ILE A 598 -41.37 25.89 5.31
N GLY A 599 -40.71 24.96 4.61
CA GLY A 599 -40.98 23.53 4.72
C GLY A 599 -42.12 23.02 3.83
N GLN A 600 -42.90 23.91 3.19
CA GLN A 600 -43.90 23.51 2.20
C GLN A 600 -43.21 22.88 0.99
N ARG A 601 -43.78 21.79 0.46
CA ARG A 601 -43.28 21.13 -0.75
C ARG A 601 -44.07 21.58 -1.97
N LEU A 602 -43.37 22.12 -2.97
CA LEU A 602 -43.91 22.55 -4.25
C LEU A 602 -43.48 21.58 -5.36
N ARG A 603 -44.43 21.09 -6.14
CA ARG A 603 -44.21 20.29 -7.35
C ARG A 603 -43.55 21.15 -8.42
N ILE A 604 -42.36 20.77 -8.86
CA ILE A 604 -41.67 21.41 -9.97
C ILE A 604 -42.19 20.79 -11.28
N PRO A 605 -42.88 21.54 -12.17
CA PRO A 605 -43.31 21.04 -13.47
C PRO A 605 -42.10 20.78 -14.38
N GLY A 606 -42.31 20.02 -15.47
CA GLY A 606 -41.28 19.85 -16.49
C GLY A 606 -40.90 21.18 -17.16
N ARG A 607 -39.68 21.26 -17.72
CA ARG A 607 -39.29 22.41 -18.55
C ARG A 607 -40.23 22.50 -19.75
N SER A 608 -40.83 23.66 -19.95
CA SER A 608 -41.61 24.02 -21.14
C SER A 608 -40.70 24.50 -22.25
#